data_AF-A0A2D8EWR8-F1
#
_entry.id   AF-A0A2D8EWR8-F1
#
_cell.length_a   1.000
_cell.length_b   1.000
_cell.length_c   1.000
_cell.angle_alpha   90.00
_cell.angle_beta   90.00
_cell.angle_gamma   90.00
#
_symmetry.space_group_name_H-M   'P 1'
#
loop_
_entity.id
_entity.type
_entity.pdbx_description
1 polymer ?
#
loop_
_entity_poly.entity_id
_entity_poly.type
_entity_poly.pdbx_seq_one_letter_code
_entity_poly.pdbx_strand_id
1 'polypeptide(L)' 'MDINKFKSVAVRKPDYQLLQGLCTEKFRSPASMISKLVNEYVGFQAKKKNMSVEAYKKQILKPNGKGKK' A
#
# COMPACT_ATOMS: atom_id res chain seq x y z
N MET A 1 -0.25 -14.24 14.15
CA MET A 1 -0.11 -12.91 13.51
C MET A 1 0.01 -11.89 14.62
N ASP A 2 1.14 -11.17 14.71
CA ASP A 2 1.30 -10.10 15.70
C ASP A 2 0.42 -8.90 15.30
N ILE A 3 -0.66 -8.69 16.04
CA ILE A 3 -1.70 -7.67 15.76
C ILE A 3 -1.20 -6.22 15.85
N ASN A 4 -0.05 -6.01 16.52
CA ASN A 4 0.60 -4.71 16.61
C ASN A 4 1.49 -4.45 15.38
N LYS A 5 1.94 -5.52 14.71
CA LYS A 5 2.80 -5.44 13.51
C LYS A 5 2.04 -5.58 12.20
N PHE A 6 0.92 -6.31 12.18
CA PHE A 6 0.20 -6.66 10.97
C PHE A 6 -1.28 -6.25 11.06
N LYS A 7 -1.79 -5.69 9.97
CA LYS A 7 -3.21 -5.39 9.78
C LYS A 7 -3.71 -6.12 8.53
N SER A 8 -4.95 -6.60 8.58
CA SER A 8 -5.60 -7.28 7.46
C SER A 8 -6.49 -6.31 6.68
N VAL A 9 -6.53 -6.48 5.36
CA VAL A 9 -7.40 -5.71 4.46
C VAL A 9 -8.17 -6.70 3.59
N ALA A 10 -9.49 -6.56 3.53
CA ALA A 10 -10.32 -7.35 2.63
C ALA A 10 -10.21 -6.80 1.21
N VAL A 11 -10.03 -7.70 0.23
CA VAL A 11 -9.99 -7.39 -1.20
C VAL A 11 -10.99 -8.27 -1.95
N ARG A 12 -11.43 -7.83 -3.13
CA ARG A 12 -12.34 -8.64 -3.94
C ARG A 12 -11.61 -9.89 -4.42
N LYS A 13 -12.36 -10.99 -4.56
CA LYS A 13 -11.84 -12.26 -5.09
C LYS A 13 -11.06 -12.12 -6.41
N PRO A 14 -11.56 -11.41 -7.46
CA PRO A 14 -10.80 -11.25 -8.70
C PRO A 14 -9.45 -10.54 -8.50
N ASP A 15 -9.41 -9.49 -7.68
CA ASP A 15 -8.17 -8.75 -7.40
C ASP A 15 -7.14 -9.63 -6.65
N TYR A 16 -7.63 -10.48 -5.73
CA TYR A 16 -6.79 -11.44 -5.04
C TYR A 16 -6.17 -12.47 -6.00
N GLN A 17 -6.93 -12.96 -6.98
CA GLN A 17 -6.41 -13.90 -7.98
C GLN A 17 -5.31 -13.24 -8.84
N LEU A 18 -5.50 -11.98 -9.23
CA LEU A 18 -4.47 -11.22 -9.94
C LEU A 18 -3.21 -11.03 -9.08
N LEU A 19 -3.37 -10.69 -7.80
CA LEU A 19 -2.26 -10.57 -6.85
C LEU A 19 -1.48 -11.89 -6.74
N GLN A 20 -2.18 -13.03 -6.66
CA GLN A 20 -1.53 -14.34 -6.65
C GLN A 20 -0.76 -14.62 -7.94
N GLY A 21 -1.34 -14.31 -9.11
CA GLY A 21 -0.65 -14.44 -10.40
C GLY A 21 0.65 -13.62 -10.46
N LEU A 22 0.60 -12.37 -10.02
CA LEU A 22 1.77 -11.49 -9.95
C LEU A 22 2.86 -12.01 -9.00
N CYS A 23 2.46 -12.65 -7.91
CA CYS A 23 3.38 -13.28 -6.97
C CYS A 23 4.10 -14.49 -7.57
N THR A 24 3.41 -15.28 -8.39
CA THR A 24 3.98 -16.42 -9.12
C THR A 24 5.01 -15.96 -10.15
N GLU A 25 4.72 -14.88 -10.90
CA GLU A 25 5.66 -14.38 -11.91
C GLU A 25 6.96 -13.82 -11.32
N LYS A 26 6.89 -13.14 -10.16
CA LYS A 26 8.04 -12.41 -9.58
C LYS A 26 8.65 -13.06 -8.34
N PHE A 27 8.23 -14.29 -8.00
CA PHE A 27 8.65 -15.02 -6.80
C PHE A 27 8.62 -14.16 -5.53
N ARG A 28 7.48 -13.50 -5.27
CA ARG A 28 7.29 -12.67 -4.07
C ARG A 28 6.12 -13.13 -3.24
N SER A 29 6.25 -13.01 -1.92
CA SER A 29 5.09 -13.15 -1.04
C SER A 29 4.05 -12.06 -1.35
N PRO A 30 2.74 -12.35 -1.20
CA PRO A 30 1.69 -11.36 -1.39
C PRO A 30 1.89 -10.09 -0.55
N ALA A 31 2.36 -10.23 0.69
CA ALA A 31 2.65 -9.11 1.58
C ALA A 31 3.78 -8.22 1.03
N SER A 32 4.85 -8.82 0.51
CA SER A 32 5.96 -8.08 -0.12
C SER A 32 5.53 -7.41 -1.42
N MET A 33 4.64 -8.03 -2.19
CA MET A 33 4.10 -7.44 -3.42
C MET A 33 3.20 -6.23 -3.11
N ILE A 34 2.27 -6.36 -2.17
CA ILE A 34 1.45 -5.24 -1.69
C ILE A 34 2.34 -4.10 -1.18
N SER A 35 3.35 -4.40 -0.36
CA SER A 35 4.28 -3.38 0.16
C SER A 35 5.02 -2.64 -0.96
N LYS A 36 5.39 -3.35 -2.04
CA LYS A 36 6.01 -2.73 -3.21
C LYS A 36 5.03 -1.80 -3.93
N LEU A 37 3.84 -2.29 -4.25
CA LEU A 37 2.79 -1.51 -4.94
C LEU A 37 2.44 -0.23 -4.18
N VAL A 38 2.31 -0.32 -2.85
CA VAL A 38 2.05 0.85 -2.00
C VAL A 38 3.19 1.86 -2.10
N ASN A 39 4.45 1.44 -1.98
CA ASN A 39 5.58 2.35 -2.07
C ASN A 39 5.74 2.98 -3.46
N GLU A 40 5.52 2.21 -4.53
CA GLU A 40 5.54 2.71 -5.91
C GLU A 40 4.44 3.75 -6.13
N TYR A 41 3.23 3.49 -5.62
CA TYR A 41 2.12 4.43 -5.72
C TYR A 41 2.37 5.72 -4.93
N VAL A 42 2.96 5.62 -3.73
CA VAL A 42 3.40 6.79 -2.95
C VAL A 42 4.43 7.60 -3.75
N GLY A 43 5.40 6.95 -4.39
CA GLY A 43 6.39 7.61 -5.24
C GLY A 43 5.76 8.30 -6.46
N PHE A 44 4.82 7.64 -7.13
CA PHE A 44 4.07 8.19 -8.25
C PHE A 44 3.30 9.45 -7.83
N GLN A 45 2.58 9.40 -6.71
CA GLN A 45 1.81 10.54 -6.22
C GLN A 45 2.69 11.69 -5.73
N ALA A 46 3.83 11.41 -5.10
CA ALA A 46 4.80 12.42 -4.71
C ALA A 46 5.34 13.18 -5.93
N LYS A 47 5.71 12.45 -6.99
CA LYS A 47 6.12 13.04 -8.27
C LYS A 47 5.02 13.90 -8.89
N LYS A 48 3.78 13.40 -8.94
CA LYS A 48 2.63 14.14 -9.46
C LYS A 48 2.39 15.46 -8.71
N LYS A 49 2.67 15.50 -7.41
CA LYS A 49 2.51 16.67 -6.56
C LYS A 49 3.78 17.54 -6.43
N ASN A 50 4.83 17.26 -7.22
CA ASN A 50 6.13 17.94 -7.15
C ASN A 50 6.69 18.04 -5.72
N MET A 51 6.61 16.95 -4.96
CA MET A 51 7.13 16.90 -3.59
C MET A 51 7.98 15.65 -3.36
N SER A 52 8.77 15.66 -2.30
CA SER A 52 9.54 14.48 -1.91
C SER A 52 8.62 13.36 -1.42
N VAL A 53 9.07 12.11 -1.59
CA VAL A 53 8.34 10.92 -1.11
C VAL A 53 8.10 11.01 0.40
N GLU A 54 9.08 11.50 1.15
CA GLU A 54 8.96 11.68 2.61
C GLU A 54 7.93 12.75 2.99
N ALA A 55 7.94 13.89 2.29
CA ALA A 55 6.94 14.94 2.50
C ALA A 55 5.53 14.40 2.21
N TYR A 56 5.39 13.61 1.15
CA TYR A 56 4.12 12.99 0.79
C TYR A 56 3.66 11.95 1.84
N LYS A 57 4.57 11.10 2.33
CA LYS A 57 4.28 10.16 3.43
C LYS A 57 3.81 10.89 4.68
N LYS A 58 4.51 11.96 5.08
CA LYS A 58 4.09 12.82 6.21
C LYS A 58 2.72 13.45 5.95
N GLN A 59 2.42 13.87 4.72
CA GLN A 59 1.13 14.46 4.37
C GLN A 59 -0.04 13.46 4.52
N ILE A 60 0.12 12.22 4.07
CA ILE A 60 -0.95 11.21 4.13
C ILE A 60 -1.08 10.54 5.51
N LEU A 61 0.00 10.49 6.29
CA LEU A 61 0.02 9.93 7.64
C LEU A 61 -0.36 10.95 8.72
N LYS A 62 -0.42 12.24 8.39
CA LYS A 62 -1.00 13.24 9.29
C LYS A 62 -2.44 12.83 9.57
N PRO A 63 -2.87 12.79 10.85
CA PRO A 63 -4.27 12.59 11.19
C PRO A 63 -5.04 13.83 10.73
N ASN A 64 -5.45 13.86 9.47
CA ASN A 64 -6.50 14.77 9.03
C ASN A 64 -7.76 14.30 9.76
N GLY A 65 -8.23 15.11 10.70
CA GLY A 65 -9.44 14.89 11.48
C GLY A 65 -10.69 14.75 10.60
N LYS A 66 -10.87 13.57 10.01
CA LYS A 66 -12.14 13.00 9.58
C LYS A 66 -12.10 11.49 9.84
N GLY A 67 -12.05 11.16 11.14
CA GLY A 67 -12.93 10.08 11.60
C GLY A 67 -14.35 10.49 11.23
N LYS A 68 -14.82 10.05 10.07
CA LYS A 68 -16.26 9.94 9.87
C LYS A 68 -16.69 8.81 10.80
N LYS A 69 -17.47 9.23 11.80
CA LYS A 69 -18.31 8.42 12.67
C LYS A 69 -18.97 7.26 11.90
#